data_AF-A0A6P0CCG3-F1
#
_entry.id   AF-A0A6P0CCG3-F1
#
_cell.length_a   1.000
_cell.length_b   1.000
_cell.length_c   1.000
_cell.angle_alpha   90.00
_cell.angle_beta   90.00
_cell.angle_gamma   90.00
#
_symmetry.space_group_name_H-M   'P 1'
#
loop_
_entity.id
_entity.type
_entity.pdbx_description
1 polymer ?
#
loop_
_entity_poly.entity_id
_entity_poly.type
_entity_poly.pdbx_seq_one_letter_code
_entity_poly.pdbx_strand_id
1 'polypeptide(L)'
;METLITQSEPSIPELLFGGGTPRKAAMTALVVGTVLTGINHGDGILAGDYPPVVKIILTYCVPYCVTSWGAATGKLAQYRDNQAKVVLHEEVRR
;
A
#
# COMPACT_ATOMS: atom_id res chain seq x y z
N MET A 1 -21.96 -22.77 17.69
CA MET A 1 -22.22 -22.80 16.23
C MET A 1 -22.43 -21.39 15.66
N GLU A 2 -22.89 -20.41 16.44
CA GLU A 2 -23.08 -19.01 15.99
C GLU A 2 -21.83 -18.10 16.02
N THR A 3 -20.75 -18.48 16.69
CA THR A 3 -19.54 -17.65 16.79
C THR A 3 -18.59 -17.75 15.59
N LEU A 4 -18.85 -18.64 14.62
CA LEU A 4 -17.91 -19.00 13.54
C LEU A 4 -18.21 -18.34 12.17
N ILE A 5 -19.23 -17.50 12.02
CA ILE A 5 -19.66 -17.00 10.69
C ILE A 5 -19.73 -15.47 10.58
N THR A 6 -19.23 -14.71 11.57
CA THR A 6 -19.23 -13.23 11.51
C THR A 6 -17.84 -12.61 11.68
N GLN A 7 -16.82 -13.22 11.09
CA GLN A 7 -15.58 -12.47 10.86
C GLN A 7 -15.82 -11.54 9.68
N SER A 8 -16.24 -10.31 10.00
CA SER A 8 -16.43 -9.24 9.02
C SER A 8 -15.13 -8.97 8.26
N GLU A 9 -15.21 -8.78 6.95
CA GLU A 9 -14.03 -8.41 6.16
C GLU A 9 -13.35 -7.17 6.75
N PRO A 10 -12.00 -7.14 6.82
CA PRO A 10 -11.28 -6.01 7.36
C PRO A 10 -11.55 -4.77 6.51
N SER A 11 -11.76 -3.65 7.18
CA SER A 11 -12.06 -2.40 6.50
C SER A 11 -10.84 -1.85 5.76
N ILE A 12 -11.05 -1.18 4.62
CA ILE A 12 -9.95 -0.59 3.83
C ILE A 12 -9.04 0.34 4.67
N PRO A 13 -9.56 1.22 5.55
CA PRO A 13 -8.72 2.05 6.41
C PRO A 13 -7.84 1.21 7.35
N GLU A 14 -8.37 0.14 7.93
CA GLU A 14 -7.62 -0.75 8.80
C GLU A 14 -6.47 -1.44 8.05
N LEU A 15 -6.70 -1.83 6.80
CA LEU A 15 -5.67 -2.43 5.95
C LEU A 15 -4.58 -1.41 5.55
N LEU A 16 -4.99 -0.17 5.25
CA LEU A 16 -4.13 0.93 4.83
C LEU A 16 -3.29 1.51 5.98
N PHE A 17 -3.87 1.66 7.16
CA PHE A 17 -3.22 2.28 8.32
C PHE A 17 -2.66 1.26 9.32
N GLY A 18 -3.10 0.01 9.27
CA GLY A 18 -2.63 -1.06 10.16
C GLY A 18 -1.32 -1.73 9.71
N GLY A 19 -0.69 -2.46 10.63
CA GLY A 19 0.41 -3.39 10.34
C GLY A 19 1.65 -2.76 9.69
N GLY A 20 1.92 -1.47 9.95
CA GLY A 20 3.10 -0.77 9.43
C GLY A 20 3.04 -0.41 7.95
N THR A 21 1.88 -0.51 7.29
CA THR A 21 1.71 -0.12 5.87
C THR A 21 2.15 1.33 5.61
N PRO A 22 1.78 2.34 6.42
CA PRO A 22 2.17 3.74 6.15
C PRO A 22 3.67 3.95 6.18
N ARG A 23 4.39 3.28 7.09
CA ARG A 23 5.86 3.37 7.19
C ARG A 23 6.53 2.80 5.95
N LYS A 24 6.07 1.62 5.48
CA LYS A 24 6.59 0.98 4.26
C LYS A 24 6.29 1.86 3.04
N ALA A 25 5.06 2.37 2.92
CA ALA A 25 4.65 3.26 1.84
C ALA A 25 5.47 4.57 1.83
N ALA A 26 5.75 5.16 2.99
CA ALA A 26 6.58 6.36 3.10
C ALA A 26 8.03 6.10 2.68
N MET A 27 8.64 4.99 3.11
CA MET A 27 10.00 4.63 2.68
C MET A 27 10.08 4.40 1.16
N THR A 28 9.11 3.67 0.59
CA THR A 28 9.03 3.50 -0.87
C THR A 28 8.87 4.84 -1.56
N ALA A 29 7.99 5.71 -1.06
CA ALA A 29 7.77 7.02 -1.62
C ALA A 29 9.03 7.89 -1.62
N LEU A 30 9.81 7.85 -0.54
CA LEU A 30 11.09 8.56 -0.46
C LEU A 30 12.07 8.05 -1.51
N VAL A 31 12.33 6.73 -1.56
CA VAL A 31 13.33 6.17 -2.48
C VAL A 31 12.90 6.36 -3.94
N VAL A 32 11.69 5.89 -4.28
CA VAL A 32 11.18 5.94 -5.66
C VAL A 32 10.91 7.36 -6.09
N GLY A 33 10.38 8.20 -5.20
CA GLY A 33 10.11 9.62 -5.47
C GLY A 33 11.39 10.44 -5.69
N THR A 34 12.46 10.20 -4.94
CA THR A 34 13.76 10.84 -5.19
C THR A 34 14.35 10.42 -6.54
N VAL A 35 14.27 9.15 -6.90
CA VAL A 35 14.72 8.66 -8.23
C VAL A 35 13.89 9.30 -9.35
N LEU A 36 12.56 9.31 -9.23
CA LEU A 36 11.66 9.95 -10.19
C LEU A 36 11.90 11.46 -10.31
N THR A 37 12.18 12.14 -9.20
CA THR A 37 12.55 13.57 -9.21
C THR A 37 13.83 13.77 -10.02
N GLY A 38 14.85 12.96 -9.78
CA GLY A 38 16.11 13.01 -10.54
C GLY A 38 15.92 12.80 -12.04
N ILE A 39 15.13 11.80 -12.44
CA ILE A 39 14.86 11.51 -13.85
C ILE A 39 14.04 12.61 -14.52
N ASN A 40 13.00 13.11 -13.86
CA ASN A 40 12.05 14.05 -14.48
C ASN A 40 12.55 15.50 -14.49
N HIS A 41 13.44 15.85 -13.56
CA HIS A 41 13.77 17.24 -13.26
C HIS A 41 15.27 17.49 -13.04
N GLY A 42 16.11 16.45 -13.05
CA GLY A 42 17.54 16.57 -12.77
C GLY A 42 18.27 17.52 -13.72
N ASP A 43 18.05 17.39 -15.02
CA ASP A 43 18.70 18.24 -16.03
C ASP A 43 18.33 19.72 -15.86
N GLY A 44 17.06 20.01 -15.57
CA GLY A 44 16.58 21.36 -15.29
C GLY A 44 17.21 21.94 -14.03
N ILE A 45 17.24 21.17 -12.94
CA ILE A 45 17.84 21.60 -11.66
C ILE A 45 19.33 21.91 -11.84
N LEU A 46 20.06 21.08 -12.58
CA LEU A 46 21.48 21.30 -12.89
C LEU A 46 21.71 22.53 -13.79
N ALA A 47 20.75 22.84 -14.67
CA ALA A 47 20.74 24.04 -15.49
C ALA A 47 20.26 25.30 -14.73
N GLY A 48 19.85 25.19 -13.46
CA GLY A 48 19.32 26.29 -12.65
C GLY A 48 17.83 26.57 -12.85
N ASP A 49 17.11 25.73 -13.59
CA ASP A 49 15.66 25.79 -13.76
C ASP A 49 14.95 24.89 -12.74
N TYR A 50 14.13 25.50 -11.88
CA TYR A 50 13.47 24.78 -10.80
C TYR A 50 12.06 24.33 -11.22
N PRO A 51 11.76 23.02 -11.12
CA PRO A 51 10.43 22.53 -11.44
C PRO A 51 9.38 23.09 -10.50
N PRO A 52 8.11 23.19 -10.96
CA PRO A 52 7.01 23.56 -10.08
C PRO A 52 6.93 22.62 -8.86
N VAL A 53 6.81 23.19 -7.66
CA VAL A 53 6.73 22.46 -6.38
C VAL A 53 5.68 21.36 -6.40
N VAL A 54 4.53 21.59 -7.06
CA VAL A 54 3.45 20.60 -7.20
C VAL A 54 3.92 19.33 -7.91
N LYS A 55 4.78 19.44 -8.95
CA LYS A 55 5.30 18.26 -9.65
C LYS A 55 6.22 17.44 -8.76
N ILE A 56 7.06 18.11 -7.97
CA ILE A 56 7.92 17.44 -6.98
C ILE A 56 7.05 16.72 -5.94
N ILE A 57 6.02 17.38 -5.38
CA ILE A 57 5.11 16.72 -4.43
C ILE A 57 4.47 15.46 -5.04
N LEU A 58 3.96 15.55 -6.27
CA LEU A 58 3.37 14.41 -6.99
C LEU A 58 4.35 13.25 -7.17
N THR A 59 5.64 13.51 -7.40
CA THR A 59 6.64 12.44 -7.52
C THR A 59 6.82 11.62 -6.25
N TYR A 60 6.50 12.16 -5.07
CA TYR A 60 6.47 11.40 -3.81
C TYR A 60 5.07 10.86 -3.48
N CYS A 61 4.00 11.60 -3.79
CA CYS A 61 2.63 11.17 -3.50
C CYS A 61 2.22 9.92 -4.29
N VAL A 62 2.56 9.84 -5.58
CA VAL A 62 2.19 8.70 -6.42
C VAL A 62 2.73 7.36 -5.89
N PRO A 63 4.06 7.19 -5.66
CA PRO A 63 4.57 5.94 -5.12
C PRO A 63 4.05 5.60 -3.71
N TYR A 64 3.73 6.60 -2.89
CA TYR A 64 3.07 6.37 -1.60
C TYR A 64 1.67 5.74 -1.78
N CYS A 65 0.84 6.34 -2.65
CA CYS A 65 -0.52 5.87 -2.91
C CYS A 65 -0.52 4.46 -3.52
N VAL A 66 0.34 4.22 -4.51
CA VAL A 66 0.49 2.90 -5.17
C VAL A 66 0.90 1.84 -4.15
N THR A 67 1.88 2.13 -3.28
CA THR A 67 2.33 1.19 -2.26
C THR A 67 1.23 0.90 -1.22
N SER A 68 0.52 1.94 -0.78
CA SER A 68 -0.57 1.79 0.19
C SER A 68 -1.72 0.95 -0.37
N TRP A 69 -2.14 1.21 -1.62
CA TRP A 69 -3.19 0.45 -2.30
C TRP A 69 -2.79 -1.01 -2.56
N GLY A 70 -1.55 -1.24 -3.01
CA GLY A 70 -1.01 -2.59 -3.19
C GLY A 70 -0.97 -3.39 -1.87
N ALA A 71 -0.58 -2.73 -0.77
CA ALA A 71 -0.60 -3.36 0.54
C ALA A 71 -2.02 -3.69 1.03
N ALA A 72 -2.99 -2.79 0.83
CA ALA A 72 -4.37 -3.03 1.25
C ALA A 72 -5.02 -4.18 0.47
N THR A 73 -4.91 -4.15 -0.86
CA THR A 73 -5.44 -5.22 -1.73
C THR A 73 -4.77 -6.56 -1.47
N GLY A 74 -3.44 -6.58 -1.29
CA GLY A 74 -2.70 -7.79 -0.92
C GLY A 74 -3.14 -8.37 0.42
N LYS A 75 -3.26 -7.54 1.46
CA LYS A 75 -3.73 -7.99 2.78
C LYS A 75 -5.18 -8.49 2.73
N LEU A 76 -6.07 -7.86 1.96
CA LEU A 76 -7.44 -8.32 1.79
C LEU A 76 -7.50 -9.70 1.11
N ALA A 77 -6.71 -9.91 0.06
CA ALA A 77 -6.61 -11.20 -0.61
C ALA A 77 -6.08 -12.30 0.34
N GLN A 78 -5.05 -11.98 1.13
CA GLN A 78 -4.52 -12.89 2.16
C GLN A 78 -5.55 -13.21 3.24
N TYR A 79 -6.33 -12.22 3.70
CA TYR A 79 -7.40 -12.43 4.66
C TYR A 79 -8.45 -13.42 4.13
N ARG A 80 -8.91 -13.23 2.89
CA ARG A 80 -9.90 -14.11 2.25
C ARG A 80 -9.39 -15.54 2.07
N ASP A 81 -8.13 -15.71 1.66
CA ASP A 81 -7.50 -17.03 1.54
C ASP A 81 -7.39 -17.75 2.90
N ASN A 82 -7.02 -17.01 3.95
CA ASN A 82 -6.97 -17.56 5.31
C ASN A 82 -8.35 -17.96 5.82
N GLN A 83 -9.40 -17.18 5.55
CA GLN A 83 -10.78 -17.53 5.89
C GLN A 83 -11.22 -18.81 5.17
N ALA A 84 -10.93 -18.94 3.88
CA ALA A 84 -11.25 -20.15 3.11
C ALA A 84 -10.55 -21.39 3.68
N LYS A 85 -9.27 -21.27 4.06
CA LYS A 85 -8.52 -22.36 4.72
C LYS A 85 -9.09 -22.76 6.07
N VAL A 86 -9.53 -21.81 6.88
CA VAL A 86 -10.18 -22.08 8.18
C VAL A 86 -11.47 -22.87 7.97
N VAL A 87 -12.34 -22.44 7.04
CA VAL A 87 -13.60 -23.14 6.73
C VAL A 87 -13.34 -24.55 6.22
N LEU A 88 -12.40 -24.73 5.28
CA LEU A 88 -12.05 -26.05 4.76
C LEU A 88 -11.52 -26.97 5.85
N HIS A 89 -10.66 -26.45 6.73
CA HIS A 89 -10.11 -27.23 7.83
C HIS A 89 -11.18 -27.63 8.86
N GLU A 90 -12.20 -26.79 9.08
CA GLU A 90 -13.35 -27.16 9.90
C GLU A 90 -14.27 -28.19 9.23
N GLU A 91 -14.48 -28.10 7.92
CA GLU A 91 -15.28 -29.08 7.16
C GLU A 91 -14.61 -30.45 7.16
N VAL A 92 -13.28 -30.52 6.94
CA VAL A 92 -12.52 -31.78 6.99
C VAL A 92 -12.49 -32.40 8.40
N ARG A 93 -12.62 -31.59 9.45
CA ARG A 93 -12.65 -32.07 10.84
C ARG A 93 -14.01 -32.69 11.22
N ARG A 94 -15.08 -32.37 10.50
CA ARG A 94 -16.41 -32.97 10.72
C ARG A 94 -16.54 -34.29 10.00
#